data_AF-A0A7C2PN95-F1
#
_entry.id   AF-A0A7C2PN95-F1
#
_cell.length_a   1.000
_cell.length_b   1.000
_cell.length_c   1.000
_cell.angle_alpha   90.00
_cell.angle_beta   90.00
_cell.angle_gamma   90.00
#
_symmetry.space_group_name_H-M   'P 1'
#
loop_
_entity.id
_entity.type
_entity.pdbx_description
1 polymer ?
#
loop_
_entity_poly.entity_id
_entity_poly.type
_entity_poly.pdbx_seq_one_letter_code
_entity_poly.pdbx_strand_id
1 'polypeptide(L)' 'MSHFICTGGCKGVSDHAGTCKAIDCDHFEQPLVPCECPDGQHGGAFDRLEKMGEEEEEDKV' A
#
# COMPACT_ATOMS: atom_id res chain seq x y z
N MET A 1 -2.10 1.51 16.89
CA MET A 1 -3.17 2.41 16.39
C MET A 1 -3.78 1.70 15.20
N SER A 2 -5.10 1.58 15.16
CA SER A 2 -5.76 0.93 14.02
C SER A 2 -6.01 1.98 12.95
N HIS A 3 -5.28 1.90 11.84
CA HIS A 3 -5.52 2.71 10.64
C HIS A 3 -5.67 1.80 9.43
N PHE A 4 -6.06 2.37 8.31
CA PHE A 4 -6.34 1.68 7.06
C PHE A 4 -5.46 2.27 5.97
N ILE A 5 -4.95 1.43 5.08
CA ILE A 5 -4.06 1.80 3.98
C ILE A 5 -4.59 1.38 2.63
N CYS A 6 -4.23 2.15 1.59
CA CYS A 6 -4.46 1.78 0.21
C CYS A 6 -3.24 1.03 -0.35
N THR A 7 -3.44 -0.21 -0.80
CA THR A 7 -2.40 -1.03 -1.43
C THR A 7 -2.38 -0.94 -2.96
N GLY A 8 -3.21 -0.08 -3.56
CA GLY A 8 -3.28 0.11 -5.02
C GLY A 8 -2.27 1.14 -5.56
N GLY A 9 -1.15 1.35 -4.87
CA GLY A 9 -0.05 2.21 -5.33
C GLY A 9 -0.11 3.69 -4.90
N CYS A 10 -1.26 4.24 -4.50
CA CYS A 10 -1.33 5.64 -4.07
C CYS A 10 -0.83 5.90 -2.63
N LYS A 11 -0.57 4.83 -1.88
CA LYS A 11 -0.05 4.86 -0.49
C LYS A 11 -0.91 5.69 0.49
N GLY A 12 -2.21 5.82 0.21
CA GLY A 12 -3.15 6.56 1.07
C GLY A 12 -3.34 5.89 2.43
N VAL A 13 -3.55 6.69 3.48
CA VAL A 13 -3.76 6.26 4.87
C VAL A 13 -5.02 6.92 5.43
N SER A 14 -5.78 6.21 6.27
CA SER A 14 -6.97 6.73 6.95
C SER A 14 -7.14 6.13 8.35
N ASP A 15 -7.61 6.91 9.31
CA ASP A 15 -7.93 6.42 10.67
C ASP A 15 -9.28 5.70 10.74
N HIS A 16 -10.03 5.70 9.63
CA HIS A 16 -11.37 5.12 9.56
C HIS A 16 -11.47 4.11 8.41
N ALA A 17 -12.31 3.08 8.62
CA ALA A 17 -12.66 2.17 7.55
C ALA A 17 -13.37 2.96 6.44
N GLY A 18 -13.00 2.68 5.19
CA GLY A 18 -13.52 3.41 4.05
C GLY A 18 -12.95 2.87 2.75
N THR A 19 -13.14 3.62 1.67
CA THR A 19 -12.59 3.29 0.35
C THR A 19 -11.49 4.28 -0.03
N CYS A 20 -10.57 3.88 -0.88
CA CYS A 20 -9.62 4.81 -1.50
C CYS A 20 -10.36 5.87 -2.33
N LYS A 21 -9.93 7.12 -2.24
CA LYS A 21 -10.50 8.27 -2.99
C LYS A 21 -9.51 8.90 -3.98
N ALA A 22 -8.33 8.31 -4.14
CA ALA A 22 -7.35 8.74 -5.12
C ALA A 22 -7.81 8.33 -6.53
N ILE A 23 -8.16 9.32 -7.36
CA ILE A 23 -8.77 9.12 -8.68
C ILE A 23 -7.85 8.41 -9.68
N ASP A 24 -6.55 8.48 -9.43
CA ASP A 24 -5.45 7.89 -10.20
C ASP A 24 -4.93 6.58 -9.58
N CYS A 25 -5.59 6.08 -8.55
CA CYS A 25 -5.21 4.82 -7.92
C CYS A 25 -5.91 3.65 -8.60
N ASP A 26 -5.17 2.57 -8.85
CA ASP A 26 -5.72 1.32 -9.38
C ASP A 26 -6.84 0.74 -8.49
N HIS A 27 -6.81 1.11 -7.21
CA HIS A 27 -7.80 0.72 -6.21
C HIS A 27 -8.79 1.86 -5.89
N PHE A 28 -9.03 2.80 -6.81
CA PHE A 28 -10.06 3.84 -6.63
C PHE A 28 -11.40 3.22 -6.27
N GLU A 29 -12.04 3.75 -5.23
CA GLU A 29 -13.28 3.26 -4.63
C GLU A 29 -13.25 1.82 -4.08
N GLN A 30 -12.08 1.17 -4.04
CA GLN A 30 -11.91 -0.10 -3.35
C GLN A 30 -11.70 0.11 -1.85
N PRO A 31 -12.10 -0.86 -0.99
CA PRO A 31 -11.90 -0.78 0.45
C PRO A 31 -10.43 -0.62 0.85
N LEU A 32 -10.18 0.25 1.84
CA LEU A 32 -8.86 0.36 2.47
C LEU A 32 -8.61 -0.87 3.35
N VAL A 33 -7.37 -1.32 3.38
CA VAL A 33 -6.94 -2.50 4.12
C VAL A 33 -6.54 -2.10 5.53
N PRO A 34 -7.06 -2.74 6.60
CA PRO A 34 -6.63 -2.46 7.96
C PRO A 34 -5.13 -2.76 8.12
N CYS A 35 -4.41 -1.86 8.78
CA CYS A 35 -2.98 -1.94 9.02
C CYS A 35 -2.72 -1.82 10.52
N GLU A 36 -2.05 -2.83 11.07
CA GLU A 36 -1.73 -2.93 12.49
C GLU A 36 -0.24 -2.62 12.74
N CYS A 37 0.38 -1.74 11.95
CA CYS A 37 1.78 -1.40 12.14
C CYS A 37 1.98 -0.55 13.42
N PRO A 38 2.89 -0.92 14.33
CA PRO A 38 3.12 -0.20 15.58
C PRO A 38 3.95 1.09 15.41
N ASP A 39 4.62 1.25 14.27
CA ASP A 39 5.62 2.28 14.00
C ASP A 39 5.18 3.32 12.96
N GLY A 40 4.01 3.16 12.36
CA GLY A 40 3.54 4.01 11.26
C GLY A 40 4.31 3.83 9.95
N GLN A 41 5.27 2.90 9.88
CA GLN A 41 6.02 2.59 8.66
C GLN A 41 5.28 1.58 7.77
N HIS A 42 4.03 1.24 8.12
CA HIS A 42 3.17 0.31 7.39
C HIS A 42 3.80 -1.07 7.16
N GLY A 43 4.76 -1.49 8.00
CA GLY A 43 5.35 -2.84 7.99
C GLY A 43 5.97 -3.27 6.66
N GLY A 44 6.41 -2.30 5.83
CA GLY A 44 6.89 -2.56 4.47
C GLY A 44 5.78 -2.95 3.49
N ALA A 45 4.51 -2.70 3.80
CA ALA A 45 3.39 -2.96 2.89
C ALA A 45 3.51 -2.17 1.59
N PHE A 46 4.08 -0.96 1.65
CA PHE A 46 4.39 -0.18 0.46
C PHE A 46 5.69 -0.65 -0.22
N ASP A 47 6.73 -1.01 0.54
CA ASP A 47 7.98 -1.54 -0.03
C ASP A 47 7.81 -2.89 -0.73
N ARG A 48 6.89 -3.75 -0.26
CA ARG A 48 6.55 -5.02 -0.94
C ARG A 48 5.87 -4.81 -2.29
N LEU A 49 5.17 -3.70 -2.48
CA LEU A 49 4.59 -3.34 -3.77
C LEU A 49 5.66 -2.83 -4.75
N GLU A 50 6.69 -2.13 -4.27
CA GLU A 50 7.75 -1.62 -5.15
C GLU A 50 8.73 -2.72 -5.57
N LYS A 51 9.03 -3.69 -4.70
CA LYS A 51 9.91 -4.81 -5.05
C LYS A 51 9.34 -5.81 -6.06
N MET A 52 8.03 -5.86 -6.26
CA MET A 52 7.43 -6.66 -7.34
C MET A 52 7.65 -6.03 -8.74
N GLY A 53 8.22 -4.83 -8.82
CA GLY A 53 8.63 -4.19 -10.08
C GLY A 53 10.13 -4.22 -10.38
N GLU A 54 10.98 -4.73 -9.48
CA GLU A 54 12.46 -4.64 -9.60
C GLU A 54 13.20 -6.00 -9.55
N GLU A 55 12.51 -7.14 -9.42
CA GLU A 55 13.14 -8.48 -9.43
C GLU A 55 13.28 -9.10 -10.85
N GLU A 56 13.31 -8.28 -11.91
CA GLU A 56 13.57 -8.74 -13.30
C GLU A 56 14.91 -8.25 -13.89
N GLU A 57 15.91 -7.77 -13.14
CA GLU A 57 17.25 -7.55 -13.74
C GLU A 57 18.43 -7.77 -12.77
N GLU A 58 18.63 -8.98 -12.24
CA GLU A 58 19.98 -9.44 -11.85
C GLU A 58 20.14 -10.97 -12.06
N ASP A 59 20.04 -11.42 -13.32
CA ASP A 59 20.66 -12.70 -13.74
C ASP A 59 21.20 -12.56 -15.18
N LYS A 60 22.38 -11.95 -15.30
CA LYS A 60 23.30 -12.15 -16.44
C LYS A 60 24.74 -12.14 -15.92
N VAL A 61 25.16 -13.29 -15.42
CA VAL A 61 26.58 -13.69 -15.35
C VAL A 61 27.08 -14.00 -16.76
#